data_AF-A0A1J6W088-F1
#
_entry.id   AF-A0A1J6W088-F1
#
_cell.length_a   1.000
_cell.length_b   1.000
_cell.length_c   1.000
_cell.angle_alpha   90.00
_cell.angle_beta   90.00
_cell.angle_gamma   90.00
#
_symmetry.space_group_name_H-M   'P 1'
#
loop_
_entity.id
_entity.type
_entity.pdbx_description
1 polymer ?
#
loop_
_entity_poly.entity_id
_entity_poly.type
_entity_poly.pdbx_seq_one_letter_code
_entity_poly.pdbx_strand_id
1 'polypeptide(L)'
;MKKLLGLFVACIMISVLIGFDKQQSFNLKAVKINVKNNILRYDVILKTDDGTPIKSRFDYPGQRIHGFELAVVPNKRLANLMELDGNEESSFTKMRPNKIGTRSSSRDDEVHLFCEYIVKNDSDLVKVKEFAKDEATIFIFDGANKIIEQPISRQ
;
A
#
# COMPACT_ATOMS: atom_id res chain seq x y z
N MET A 1 2.24 43.81 -32.25
CA MET A 1 2.14 42.45 -32.84
C MET A 1 3.33 41.55 -32.49
N LYS A 2 4.59 41.98 -32.66
CA LYS A 2 5.78 41.16 -32.34
C LYS A 2 5.85 40.63 -30.89
N LYS A 3 5.43 41.43 -29.90
CA LYS A 3 5.39 41.03 -28.48
C LYS A 3 4.34 39.94 -28.18
N LEU A 4 3.20 39.98 -28.87
CA LEU A 4 2.12 38.98 -28.77
C LEU A 4 2.52 37.64 -29.41
N LEU A 5 3.22 37.70 -30.54
CA LEU A 5 3.77 36.51 -31.19
C LEU A 5 4.80 35.80 -30.31
N GLY A 6 5.68 36.57 -29.64
CA GLY A 6 6.66 36.01 -28.69
C GLY A 6 6.00 35.31 -27.49
N LEU A 7 4.93 35.89 -26.95
CA LEU A 7 4.17 35.28 -25.85
C LEU A 7 3.53 33.95 -26.28
N PHE A 8 2.97 33.91 -27.50
CA PHE A 8 2.33 32.71 -28.04
C PHE A 8 3.33 31.56 -28.25
N VAL A 9 4.52 31.87 -28.79
CA VAL A 9 5.60 30.88 -28.94
C VAL A 9 6.11 30.38 -27.59
N ALA A 10 6.21 31.25 -26.58
CA ALA A 10 6.57 30.85 -25.23
C ALA A 10 5.55 29.90 -24.60
N CYS A 11 4.24 30.16 -24.76
CA CYS A 11 3.18 29.28 -24.27
C CYS A 11 3.24 27.88 -24.91
N ILE A 12 3.52 27.79 -26.21
CA ILE A 12 3.66 26.50 -26.91
C ILE A 12 4.89 25.73 -26.40
N MET A 13 6.03 26.41 -26.24
CA MET A 13 7.24 25.77 -25.69
C MET A 13 7.02 25.26 -24.25
N ILE A 14 6.29 26.01 -23.42
CA ILE A 14 5.93 25.57 -22.07
C ILE A 14 5.01 24.35 -22.11
N SER A 15 4.08 24.26 -23.07
CA SER A 15 3.17 23.11 -23.18
C SER A 15 3.89 21.80 -23.56
N VAL A 16 5.01 21.86 -24.31
CA VAL A 16 5.83 20.68 -24.65
C VAL A 16 6.66 20.20 -23.46
N LEU A 17 7.01 21.10 -22.53
CA LEU A 17 7.73 20.77 -21.30
C LEU A 17 6.85 20.07 -20.25
N ILE A 18 5.52 20.16 -20.37
CA ILE A 18 4.59 19.40 -19.54
C ILE A 18 4.42 18.02 -20.19
N GLY A 19 5.48 17.21 -20.13
CA GLY A 19 5.37 15.78 -20.35
C GLY A 19 4.47 15.21 -19.26
N PHE A 20 3.18 15.07 -19.56
CA PHE A 20 2.24 14.36 -18.69
C PHE A 20 2.66 12.89 -18.65
N ASP A 21 3.56 12.55 -17.74
CA ASP A 21 3.89 11.16 -17.46
C ASP A 21 2.63 10.51 -16.90
N LYS A 22 1.99 9.65 -17.70
CA LYS A 22 0.67 9.08 -17.38
C LYS A 22 0.81 8.32 -16.05
N GLN A 23 0.26 8.90 -14.99
CA GLN A 23 0.26 8.27 -13.67
C GLN A 23 -0.72 7.10 -13.70
N GLN A 24 -0.19 5.90 -13.48
CA GLN A 24 -1.00 4.70 -13.36
C GLN A 24 -1.84 4.81 -12.08
N SER A 25 -3.16 4.70 -12.23
CA SER A 25 -4.09 4.65 -11.09
C SER A 25 -4.26 3.20 -10.64
N PHE A 26 -4.35 3.01 -9.32
CA PHE A 26 -4.39 1.70 -8.69
C PHE A 26 -5.63 1.55 -7.80
N ASN A 27 -6.08 0.31 -7.67
CA ASN A 27 -7.23 -0.06 -6.85
C ASN A 27 -7.02 -1.39 -6.14
N LEU A 28 -7.72 -1.57 -5.02
CA LEU A 28 -7.74 -2.81 -4.27
C LEU A 28 -8.80 -3.74 -4.86
N LYS A 29 -8.37 -4.78 -5.58
CA LYS A 29 -9.29 -5.79 -6.10
C LYS A 29 -9.85 -6.70 -5.00
N ALA A 30 -9.00 -7.06 -4.04
CA ALA A 30 -9.38 -7.95 -2.95
C ALA A 30 -8.47 -7.76 -1.73
N VAL A 31 -9.05 -7.90 -0.55
CA VAL A 31 -8.32 -8.02 0.72
C VAL A 31 -8.80 -9.28 1.43
N LYS A 32 -7.86 -10.12 1.85
CA LYS A 32 -8.11 -11.32 2.65
C LYS A 32 -7.37 -11.19 3.97
N ILE A 33 -8.09 -11.50 5.05
CA ILE A 33 -7.57 -11.40 6.41
C ILE A 33 -7.65 -12.78 7.05
N ASN A 34 -6.52 -13.26 7.54
CA ASN A 34 -6.40 -14.53 8.22
C ASN A 34 -5.70 -14.38 9.57
N VAL A 35 -6.16 -15.12 10.58
CA VAL A 35 -5.54 -15.15 11.90
C VAL A 35 -5.29 -16.61 12.26
N LYS A 36 -4.03 -16.99 12.43
CA LYS A 36 -3.64 -18.37 12.77
C LYS A 36 -2.31 -18.35 13.51
N ASN A 37 -2.16 -19.22 14.52
CA ASN A 37 -0.90 -19.39 15.28
C ASN A 37 -0.31 -18.06 15.78
N ASN A 38 -1.15 -17.19 16.35
CA ASN A 38 -0.78 -15.84 16.81
C ASN A 38 -0.17 -14.94 15.71
N ILE A 39 -0.51 -15.18 14.45
CA ILE A 39 -0.15 -14.33 13.32
C ILE A 39 -1.41 -13.80 12.68
N LEU A 40 -1.49 -12.48 12.54
CA LEU A 40 -2.46 -11.77 11.72
C LEU A 40 -1.84 -11.52 10.36
N ARG A 41 -2.48 -12.03 9.30
CA ARG A 41 -2.03 -11.91 7.91
C ARG A 41 -3.05 -11.17 7.07
N TYR A 42 -2.56 -10.19 6.32
CA TYR A 42 -3.29 -9.52 5.24
C TYR A 42 -2.70 -9.95 3.90
N ASP A 43 -3.54 -10.42 3.00
CA ASP A 43 -3.22 -10.65 1.60
C ASP A 43 -4.07 -9.71 0.73
N VAL A 44 -3.42 -8.95 -0.14
CA VAL A 44 -4.05 -7.90 -0.95
C VAL A 44 -3.73 -8.12 -2.41
N ILE A 45 -4.73 -7.98 -3.27
CA ILE A 45 -4.54 -7.93 -4.72
C ILE A 45 -4.69 -6.47 -5.15
N LEU A 46 -3.56 -5.89 -5.56
CA LEU A 46 -3.50 -4.56 -6.15
C LEU A 46 -3.66 -4.70 -7.67
N LYS A 47 -4.47 -3.82 -8.26
CA LYS A 47 -4.77 -3.84 -9.69
C LYS A 47 -4.71 -2.42 -10.27
N THR A 48 -4.33 -2.30 -11.53
CA THR A 48 -4.44 -1.04 -12.29
C THR A 48 -5.87 -0.80 -12.76
N ASP A 49 -6.36 0.44 -12.68
CA ASP A 49 -7.73 0.77 -13.10
C ASP A 49 -7.97 0.62 -14.62
N ASP A 50 -6.95 0.92 -15.43
CA ASP A 50 -7.04 0.94 -16.89
C ASP A 50 -6.61 -0.38 -17.56
N GLY A 51 -6.31 -1.41 -16.76
CA GLY A 51 -5.89 -2.75 -17.23
C GLY A 51 -4.49 -2.78 -17.86
N THR A 52 -3.70 -1.72 -17.73
CA THR A 52 -2.31 -1.71 -18.20
C THR A 52 -1.42 -2.57 -17.31
N PRO A 53 -0.30 -3.13 -17.81
CA PRO A 53 0.61 -3.89 -16.97
C PRO A 53 1.11 -3.06 -15.78
N ILE A 54 1.15 -3.68 -14.60
CA ILE A 54 1.54 -3.02 -13.38
C ILE A 54 3.01 -2.63 -13.44
N LYS A 55 3.31 -1.36 -13.17
CA LYS A 55 4.68 -0.85 -13.14
C LYS A 55 4.90 -0.07 -11.86
N SER A 56 5.95 -0.46 -11.14
CA SER A 56 6.46 0.32 -10.02
C SER A 56 7.42 1.37 -10.56
N ARG A 57 7.35 2.59 -10.03
CA ARG A 57 8.27 3.68 -10.35
C ARG A 57 9.58 3.57 -9.58
N PHE A 58 9.62 2.68 -8.58
CA PHE A 58 10.74 2.50 -7.70
C PHE A 58 11.38 1.13 -7.91
N ASP A 59 12.62 1.13 -8.39
CA ASP A 59 13.42 -0.09 -8.52
C ASP A 59 14.15 -0.36 -7.20
N TYR A 60 13.72 -1.38 -6.45
CA TYR A 60 14.45 -1.82 -5.26
C TYR A 60 15.60 -2.74 -5.69
N PRO A 61 16.86 -2.43 -5.33
CA PRO A 61 17.96 -3.35 -5.58
C PRO A 61 17.70 -4.68 -4.85
N GLY A 62 17.61 -5.79 -5.59
CA GLY A 62 17.38 -7.14 -5.03
C GLY A 62 16.39 -8.00 -5.82
N GLN A 63 15.79 -9.00 -5.14
CA GLN A 63 14.84 -9.96 -5.75
C GLN A 63 13.35 -9.56 -5.62
N ARG A 64 13.04 -8.30 -5.33
CA ARG A 64 11.64 -7.86 -5.27
C ARG A 64 11.11 -7.71 -6.68
N ILE A 65 9.98 -8.35 -6.97
CA ILE A 65 9.35 -8.34 -8.30
C ILE A 65 8.88 -6.92 -8.65
N HIS A 66 8.43 -6.15 -7.65
CA HIS A 66 8.01 -4.75 -7.77
C HIS A 66 8.33 -3.98 -6.48
N GLY A 67 8.46 -2.65 -6.56
CA GLY A 67 8.73 -1.78 -5.43
C GLY A 67 7.55 -1.44 -4.53
N PHE A 68 6.50 -2.27 -4.58
CA PHE A 68 5.31 -2.08 -3.76
C PHE A 68 5.48 -2.65 -2.34
N GLU A 69 5.01 -1.90 -1.35
CA GLU A 69 4.96 -2.35 0.05
C GLU A 69 3.54 -2.22 0.61
N LEU A 70 3.13 -3.21 1.40
CA LEU A 70 1.86 -3.23 2.11
C LEU A 70 2.13 -3.00 3.60
N ALA A 71 1.45 -2.01 4.17
CA ALA A 71 1.39 -1.77 5.61
C ALA A 71 -0.06 -1.67 6.07
N VAL A 72 -0.30 -2.00 7.34
CA VAL A 72 -1.61 -1.87 7.97
C VAL A 72 -1.45 -1.06 9.24
N VAL A 73 -2.22 0.01 9.34
CA VAL A 73 -2.30 0.82 10.55
C VAL A 73 -3.42 0.27 11.42
N PRO A 74 -3.11 -0.18 12.66
CA PRO A 74 -4.14 -0.66 13.56
C PRO A 74 -4.90 0.52 14.17
N ASN A 75 -6.17 0.31 14.49
CA ASN A 75 -6.84 1.15 15.47
C ASN A 75 -6.38 0.81 16.91
N LYS A 76 -6.85 1.56 17.90
CA LYS A 76 -6.51 1.33 19.31
C LYS A 76 -6.90 -0.07 19.80
N ARG A 77 -8.05 -0.59 19.37
CA ARG A 77 -8.56 -1.90 19.83
C ARG A 77 -7.72 -3.06 19.31
N LEU A 78 -7.39 -3.06 18.02
CA LEU A 78 -6.50 -4.03 17.40
C LEU A 78 -5.10 -3.91 18.00
N ALA A 79 -4.54 -2.69 18.10
CA ALA A 79 -3.21 -2.47 18.67
C ALA A 79 -3.04 -3.09 20.08
N ASN A 80 -4.09 -3.07 20.91
CA ASN A 80 -4.04 -3.67 22.24
C ASN A 80 -3.87 -5.19 22.23
N LEU A 81 -4.27 -5.86 21.15
CA LEU A 81 -4.17 -7.32 20.96
C LEU A 81 -2.90 -7.75 20.20
N MET A 82 -2.15 -6.78 19.65
CA MET A 82 -0.98 -7.03 18.82
C MET A 82 0.30 -6.76 19.60
N GLU A 83 1.38 -7.48 19.28
CA GLU A 83 2.70 -7.01 19.68
C GLU A 83 2.99 -5.72 18.92
N LEU A 84 3.49 -4.71 19.63
CA LEU A 84 3.87 -3.43 19.05
C LEU A 84 5.39 -3.38 18.92
N ASP A 85 5.88 -2.71 17.88
CA ASP A 85 7.29 -2.41 17.69
C ASP A 85 7.71 -1.42 18.79
N GLY A 86 8.54 -1.86 19.72
CA GLY A 86 8.84 -1.17 20.99
C GLY A 86 9.79 0.01 20.87
N ASN A 87 9.76 0.75 19.75
CA ASN A 87 10.61 1.92 19.59
C ASN A 87 10.05 3.10 20.41
N GLU A 88 10.62 3.33 21.59
CA GLU A 88 10.20 4.37 22.54
C GLU A 88 10.30 5.79 21.96
N GLU A 89 11.09 6.00 20.90
CA GLU A 89 11.24 7.29 20.23
C GLU A 89 10.14 7.56 19.17
N SER A 90 9.33 6.56 18.83
CA SER A 90 8.30 6.68 17.80
C SER A 90 6.97 7.18 18.38
N SER A 91 6.45 8.28 17.83
CA SER A 91 5.08 8.73 18.11
C SER A 91 3.99 7.86 17.47
N PHE A 92 4.38 6.85 16.68
CA PHE A 92 3.47 6.02 15.90
C PHE A 92 3.29 4.63 16.51
N THR A 93 2.03 4.21 16.66
CA THR A 93 1.67 2.83 17.01
C THR A 93 1.87 1.91 15.82
N LYS A 94 2.97 1.15 15.82
CA LYS A 94 3.31 0.21 14.77
C LYS A 94 3.19 -1.22 15.29
N MET A 95 2.42 -2.07 14.61
CA MET A 95 2.39 -3.50 14.91
C MET A 95 3.74 -4.13 14.57
N ARG A 96 4.20 -5.06 15.40
CA ARG A 96 5.46 -5.79 15.17
C ARG A 96 5.31 -6.68 13.94
N PRO A 97 6.12 -6.49 12.89
CA PRO A 97 6.03 -7.31 11.68
C PRO A 97 6.61 -8.71 11.93
N ASN A 98 5.99 -9.72 11.33
CA ASN A 98 6.53 -11.07 11.21
C ASN A 98 7.16 -11.29 9.83
N LYS A 99 6.40 -10.99 8.77
CA LYS A 99 6.85 -11.18 7.38
C LYS A 99 6.11 -10.23 6.45
N ILE A 100 6.78 -9.75 5.42
CA ILE A 100 6.20 -8.91 4.37
C ILE A 100 6.70 -9.43 3.02
N GLY A 101 5.91 -9.29 1.97
CA GLY A 101 6.40 -9.57 0.63
C GLY A 101 5.40 -9.35 -0.50
N THR A 102 5.91 -9.60 -1.70
CA THR A 102 5.18 -9.50 -2.96
C THR A 102 5.21 -10.85 -3.67
N ARG A 103 4.16 -11.18 -4.41
CA ARG A 103 4.11 -12.35 -5.31
C ARG A 103 3.60 -11.90 -6.67
N SER A 104 4.12 -12.54 -7.73
CA SER A 104 3.59 -12.34 -9.08
C SER A 104 2.14 -12.83 -9.16
N SER A 105 1.33 -12.12 -9.95
CA SER A 105 0.03 -12.59 -10.40
C SER A 105 0.19 -13.31 -11.73
N SER A 106 -0.78 -14.15 -12.10
CA SER A 106 -0.89 -14.68 -13.46
C SER A 106 -1.38 -13.63 -14.46
N ARG A 107 -1.80 -12.45 -13.97
CA ARG A 107 -2.22 -11.32 -14.79
C ARG A 107 -1.21 -10.18 -14.65
N ASP A 108 -0.84 -9.59 -15.78
CA ASP A 108 0.14 -8.52 -15.81
C ASP A 108 -0.38 -7.20 -15.19
N ASP A 109 -1.70 -7.03 -15.09
CA ASP A 109 -2.36 -5.86 -14.48
C ASP A 109 -2.54 -5.99 -12.95
N GLU A 110 -2.00 -7.04 -12.33
CA GLU A 110 -2.20 -7.36 -10.91
C GLU A 110 -0.89 -7.73 -10.19
N VAL A 111 -0.80 -7.38 -8.91
CA VAL A 111 0.25 -7.87 -8.00
C VAL A 111 -0.35 -8.32 -6.68
N HIS A 112 0.21 -9.37 -6.10
CA HIS A 112 -0.18 -9.87 -4.80
C HIS A 112 0.78 -9.33 -3.74
N LEU A 113 0.25 -8.65 -2.74
CA LEU A 113 1.00 -8.13 -1.60
C LEU A 113 0.56 -8.86 -0.34
N PHE A 114 1.48 -9.12 0.57
CA PHE A 114 1.12 -9.66 1.88
C PHE A 114 1.97 -9.06 3.00
N CYS A 115 1.36 -8.91 4.17
CA CYS A 115 2.04 -8.58 5.41
C CYS A 115 1.47 -9.41 6.57
N GLU A 116 2.34 -9.74 7.51
CA GLU A 116 2.06 -10.54 8.69
C GLU A 116 2.53 -9.77 9.92
N TYR A 117 1.72 -9.80 10.96
CA TYR A 117 1.98 -9.17 12.25
C TYR A 117 1.82 -10.17 13.39
N ILE A 118 2.57 -9.96 14.46
CA ILE A 118 2.57 -10.84 15.63
C ILE A 118 1.43 -10.41 16.58
N VAL A 119 0.56 -11.36 16.91
CA VAL A 119 -0.50 -11.24 17.91
C VAL A 119 0.08 -11.62 19.26
N LYS A 120 -0.32 -10.95 20.36
CA LYS A 120 0.12 -11.33 21.70
C LYS A 120 -0.36 -12.75 22.05
N ASN A 121 0.43 -13.49 22.82
CA ASN A 121 0.16 -14.90 23.13
C ASN A 121 -1.18 -15.17 23.84
N ASP A 122 -1.70 -14.20 24.58
CA ASP A 122 -2.92 -14.28 25.39
C ASP A 122 -4.14 -13.61 24.73
N SER A 123 -3.99 -13.12 23.50
CA SER A 123 -5.06 -12.39 22.81
C SER A 123 -6.11 -13.31 22.20
N ASP A 124 -7.36 -12.85 22.25
CA ASP A 124 -8.51 -13.51 21.63
C ASP A 124 -8.43 -13.37 20.10
N LEU A 125 -8.09 -14.48 19.42
CA LEU A 125 -7.92 -14.51 17.97
C LEU A 125 -9.22 -14.18 17.19
N VAL A 126 -10.38 -14.43 17.78
CA VAL A 126 -11.67 -14.08 17.16
C VAL A 126 -11.81 -12.56 17.12
N LYS A 127 -11.52 -11.89 18.24
CA LYS A 127 -11.53 -10.41 18.33
C LYS A 127 -10.45 -9.77 17.46
N VAL A 128 -9.27 -10.37 17.38
CA VAL A 128 -8.22 -9.89 16.45
C VAL A 128 -8.75 -9.86 15.03
N LYS A 129 -9.39 -10.95 14.58
CA LYS A 129 -9.94 -11.04 13.22
C LYS A 129 -11.08 -10.05 12.97
N GLU A 130 -11.92 -9.81 13.96
CA GLU A 130 -13.01 -8.82 13.91
C GLU A 130 -12.44 -7.40 13.78
N PHE A 131 -11.60 -6.96 14.73
CA PHE A 131 -11.03 -5.62 14.72
C PHE A 131 -10.11 -5.37 13.52
N ALA A 132 -9.43 -6.41 13.03
CA ALA A 132 -8.63 -6.35 11.81
C ALA A 132 -9.45 -6.05 10.55
N LYS A 133 -10.73 -6.42 10.52
CA LYS A 133 -11.64 -6.15 9.40
C LYS A 133 -12.30 -4.78 9.50
N ASP A 134 -12.77 -4.45 10.70
CA ASP A 134 -13.72 -3.35 10.85
C ASP A 134 -13.05 -1.98 10.91
N GLU A 135 -11.83 -1.92 11.45
CA GLU A 135 -11.25 -0.64 11.88
C GLU A 135 -9.78 -0.44 11.46
N ALA A 136 -9.17 -1.40 10.75
CA ALA A 136 -7.82 -1.24 10.23
C ALA A 136 -7.81 -0.45 8.91
N THR A 137 -6.69 0.23 8.65
CA THR A 137 -6.49 0.98 7.39
C THR A 137 -5.31 0.38 6.62
N ILE A 138 -5.54 0.07 5.34
CA ILE A 138 -4.52 -0.42 4.42
C ILE A 138 -3.78 0.75 3.79
N PHE A 139 -2.47 0.63 3.80
CA PHE A 139 -1.55 1.54 3.14
C PHE A 139 -0.75 0.74 2.12
N ILE A 140 -0.73 1.19 0.87
CA ILE A 140 0.20 0.66 -0.14
C ILE A 140 1.13 1.78 -0.57
N PHE A 141 2.42 1.45 -0.60
CA PHE A 141 3.49 2.34 -1.03
C PHE A 141 4.13 1.82 -2.32
N ASP A 142 4.61 2.74 -3.15
CA ASP A 142 5.56 2.51 -4.24
C ASP A 142 6.85 3.28 -3.93
N GLY A 143 7.88 2.57 -3.46
CA GLY A 143 9.02 3.21 -2.81
C GLY A 143 8.58 4.01 -1.58
N ALA A 144 8.90 5.30 -1.53
CA ALA A 144 8.49 6.21 -0.45
C ALA A 144 7.10 6.84 -0.65
N ASN A 145 6.46 6.63 -1.80
CA ASN A 145 5.20 7.28 -2.14
C ASN A 145 4.01 6.42 -1.71
N LYS A 146 3.14 6.96 -0.86
CA LYS A 146 1.86 6.31 -0.53
C LYS A 146 0.91 6.44 -1.72
N ILE A 147 0.54 5.31 -2.32
CA ILE A 147 -0.35 5.26 -3.49
C ILE A 147 -1.79 4.90 -3.11
N ILE A 148 -2.00 4.18 -2.01
CA ILE A 148 -3.33 3.84 -1.50
C ILE A 148 -3.35 4.06 0.01
N GLU A 149 -4.43 4.67 0.48
CA GLU A 149 -4.86 4.72 1.87
C GLU A 149 -6.36 4.44 1.92
N GLN A 150 -6.75 3.28 2.44
CA GLN A 150 -8.16 2.87 2.45
C GLN A 150 -8.52 2.13 3.73
N PRO A 151 -9.57 2.56 4.46
CA PRO A 151 -10.15 1.79 5.55
C PRO A 151 -10.73 0.46 5.02
N ILE A 152 -10.45 -0.65 5.71
CA ILE A 152 -10.87 -1.99 5.25
C ILE A 152 -12.40 -2.14 5.27
N SER A 153 -13.09 -1.48 6.21
CA SER A 153 -14.56 -1.49 6.30
C SER A 153 -15.28 -0.79 5.13
N ARG A 154 -14.56 -0.11 4.24
CA ARG A 154 -15.12 0.60 3.08
C ARG A 154 -14.91 -0.15 1.76
N GLN A 155 -14.75 -1.47 1.80
CA GLN A 155 -14.70 -2.32 0.60
C GLN A 155 -16.07 -2.69 0.08
#